data_AF-A0A7W9GRV0-F1
#
_entry.id   AF-A0A7W9GRV0-F1
#
_cell.length_a   1.000
_cell.length_b   1.000
_cell.length_c   1.000
_cell.angle_alpha   90.00
_cell.angle_beta   90.00
_cell.angle_gamma   90.00
#
_symmetry.space_group_name_H-M   'P 1'
#
loop_
_entity.id
_entity.type
_entity.pdbx_description
1 polymer ?
#
loop_
_entity_poly.entity_id
_entity_poly.type
_entity_poly.pdbx_seq_one_letter_code
_entity_poly.pdbx_strand_id
1 'polypeptide(L)'
;MTAQGFAWNQQHGQRTVLGHSAGWPVGFWVRQLIDLPIDQTFPATSAAIKGEELSGIRPSSPYTNSLGSAWILQYDASTGAGYLNGITIATSDGLKDGAVSLSAPFDTETRAVYQQAGLIDTGSIL
;
A
#
# COMPACT_ATOMS: atom_id res chain seq x y z
N MET A 1 -8.66 2.44 8.62
CA MET A 1 -8.18 1.20 7.99
C MET A 1 -7.01 0.72 8.81
N THR A 2 -7.06 -0.47 9.36
CA THR A 2 -5.96 -1.05 10.13
C THR A 2 -5.51 -2.35 9.47
N ALA A 3 -4.20 -2.48 9.28
CA ALA A 3 -3.61 -3.78 8.94
C ALA A 3 -3.46 -4.55 10.25
N GLN A 4 -4.19 -5.66 10.40
CA GLN A 4 -4.08 -6.53 11.59
C GLN A 4 -3.09 -7.67 11.37
N GLY A 5 -2.54 -7.79 10.17
CA GLY A 5 -1.54 -8.79 9.83
C GLY A 5 -0.75 -8.43 8.58
N PHE A 6 0.15 -9.33 8.20
CA PHE A 6 1.08 -9.17 7.09
C PHE A 6 0.85 -10.28 6.06
N ALA A 7 0.57 -9.89 4.83
CA ALA A 7 0.44 -10.78 3.68
C ALA A 7 1.73 -10.72 2.85
N TRP A 8 2.20 -11.89 2.43
CA TRP A 8 3.42 -12.05 1.62
C TRP A 8 3.21 -13.16 0.60
N ASN A 9 4.06 -13.19 -0.42
CA ASN A 9 4.01 -14.13 -1.54
C ASN A 9 2.62 -14.16 -2.22
N GLN A 10 2.05 -12.97 -2.43
CA GLN A 10 0.77 -12.83 -3.10
C GLN A 10 0.99 -12.72 -4.61
N GLN A 11 0.15 -13.40 -5.39
CA GLN A 11 0.13 -13.24 -6.83
C GLN A 11 -0.37 -11.83 -7.21
N HIS A 12 -0.06 -11.35 -8.41
CA HIS A 12 -0.73 -10.15 -8.94
C HIS A 12 -2.22 -10.41 -9.21
N GLY A 13 -2.98 -9.33 -9.44
CA GLY A 13 -4.43 -9.37 -9.67
C GLY A 13 -5.26 -9.33 -8.38
N GLN A 14 -4.61 -9.26 -7.22
CA GLN A 14 -5.31 -9.15 -5.94
C GLN A 14 -5.90 -7.77 -5.79
N ARG A 15 -7.16 -7.74 -5.34
CA ARG A 15 -7.87 -6.50 -5.01
C ARG A 15 -7.28 -5.92 -3.73
N THR A 16 -6.71 -4.74 -3.83
CA THR A 16 -5.98 -4.08 -2.74
C THR A 16 -6.53 -2.68 -2.55
N VAL A 17 -6.68 -2.29 -1.29
CA VAL A 17 -7.09 -0.96 -0.88
C VAL A 17 -5.85 -0.17 -0.47
N LEU A 18 -5.61 0.97 -1.11
CA LEU A 18 -4.59 1.90 -0.69
C LEU A 18 -5.04 2.62 0.60
N GLY A 19 -4.31 2.35 1.67
CA GLY A 19 -4.35 3.07 2.93
C GLY A 19 -3.74 4.45 2.81
N HIS A 20 -3.90 5.25 3.86
CA HIS A 20 -3.51 6.65 3.85
C HIS A 20 -2.03 6.83 4.26
N SER A 21 -1.33 7.82 3.70
CA SER A 21 0.07 8.11 4.05
C SER A 21 0.20 8.71 5.45
N ALA A 22 1.30 8.42 6.15
CA ALA A 22 1.62 8.96 7.47
C ALA A 22 1.98 10.47 7.51
N GLY A 23 1.68 11.25 6.47
CA GLY A 23 2.17 12.63 6.32
C GLY A 23 1.20 13.65 5.71
N TRP A 24 -0.11 13.37 5.67
CA TRP A 24 -1.09 14.34 5.15
C TRP A 24 -1.30 15.47 6.16
N PRO A 25 -1.30 16.75 5.75
CA PRO A 25 -1.81 17.83 6.58
C PRO A 25 -3.23 17.48 7.04
N VAL A 26 -3.38 17.39 8.35
CA VAL A 26 -4.68 17.23 9.03
C VAL A 26 -5.57 18.42 8.67
N GLY A 27 -6.47 18.23 7.70
CA GLY A 27 -7.44 19.27 7.39
C GLY A 27 -8.15 19.11 6.03
N PHE A 28 -9.48 19.01 6.13
CA PHE A 28 -10.45 19.52 5.14
C PHE A 28 -11.02 18.65 4.03
N TRP A 29 -10.94 17.31 4.09
CA TRP A 29 -11.83 16.48 3.26
C TRP A 29 -12.40 15.31 4.06
N VAL A 30 -13.69 15.40 4.41
CA VAL A 30 -14.46 14.29 4.96
C VAL A 30 -14.60 13.24 3.86
N ARG A 31 -14.00 12.08 4.13
CA ARG A 31 -13.95 10.93 3.24
C ARG A 31 -15.37 10.44 2.90
N GLN A 32 -15.71 10.39 1.61
CA GLN A 32 -16.83 9.53 1.19
C GLN A 32 -16.30 8.10 1.02
N LEU A 33 -17.08 7.10 1.44
CA LEU A 33 -16.76 5.67 1.28
C LEU A 33 -16.45 5.27 -0.17
N ILE A 34 -16.90 6.07 -1.14
CA ILE A 34 -16.69 5.88 -2.57
C ILE A 34 -15.24 6.19 -3.02
N ASP A 35 -14.46 6.90 -2.19
CA ASP A 35 -13.06 7.26 -2.45
C ASP A 35 -12.06 6.26 -1.86
N LEU A 36 -12.45 5.00 -1.69
CA LEU A 36 -11.46 3.95 -1.44
C LEU A 36 -10.69 3.74 -2.75
N PRO A 37 -9.36 3.99 -2.78
CA PRO A 37 -8.51 3.63 -3.91
C PRO A 37 -8.35 2.11 -3.93
N ILE A 38 -9.39 1.44 -4.41
CA ILE A 38 -9.41 0.00 -4.58
C ILE A 38 -9.13 -0.30 -6.03
N ASP A 39 -8.08 -1.07 -6.27
CA ASP A 39 -7.73 -1.54 -7.59
C ASP A 39 -7.04 -2.90 -7.50
N GLN A 40 -6.90 -3.57 -8.64
CA GLN A 40 -6.18 -4.82 -8.75
C GLN A 40 -4.69 -4.54 -8.96
N THR A 41 -3.87 -5.24 -8.21
CA THR A 41 -2.42 -5.20 -8.42
C THR A 41 -2.05 -5.73 -9.80
N PHE A 42 -1.05 -5.14 -10.44
CA PHE A 42 -0.53 -5.61 -11.72
C PHE A 42 1.01 -5.64 -11.71
N PRO A 43 1.65 -6.46 -12.57
CA PRO A 43 3.10 -6.43 -12.73
C PRO A 43 3.54 -5.07 -13.26
N ALA A 44 4.50 -4.45 -12.59
CA ALA A 44 5.04 -3.15 -12.96
C ALA A 44 6.57 -3.23 -13.14
N THR A 45 7.09 -2.28 -13.91
CA THR A 45 8.53 -2.11 -14.11
C THR A 45 8.86 -0.63 -14.07
N SER A 46 10.05 -0.28 -13.57
CA SER A 46 10.53 1.09 -13.58
C SER A 46 11.99 1.12 -14.04
N ALA A 47 12.31 2.00 -14.99
CA ALA A 47 13.68 2.21 -15.42
C ALA A 47 14.55 2.86 -14.32
N ALA A 48 13.92 3.57 -13.38
CA ALA A 48 14.60 4.27 -12.30
C ALA A 48 14.77 3.42 -11.03
N ILE A 49 13.96 2.38 -10.85
CA ILE A 49 13.99 1.52 -9.66
C ILE A 49 14.52 0.15 -10.08
N LYS A 50 15.68 -0.21 -9.54
CA LYS A 50 16.21 -1.57 -9.67
C LYS A 50 15.46 -2.47 -8.68
N GLY A 51 14.48 -3.20 -9.18
CA GLY A 51 13.70 -4.16 -8.41
C GLY A 51 13.05 -5.17 -9.35
N GLU A 52 12.97 -6.41 -8.89
CA GLU A 52 12.25 -7.48 -9.58
C GLU A 52 10.80 -7.53 -9.06
N GLU A 53 9.87 -7.98 -9.90
CA GLU A 53 8.47 -8.25 -9.54
C GLU A 53 7.73 -7.08 -8.84
N LEU A 54 8.04 -5.83 -9.23
CA LEU A 54 7.32 -4.68 -8.71
C LEU A 54 5.82 -4.82 -8.96
N SER A 55 5.03 -4.46 -7.97
CA SER A 55 3.57 -4.41 -8.09
C SER A 55 3.13 -2.97 -8.27
N GLY A 56 2.24 -2.74 -9.23
CA GLY A 56 1.58 -1.48 -9.46
C GLY A 56 0.11 -1.52 -9.06
N ILE A 57 -0.43 -0.35 -8.71
CA ILE A 57 -1.85 -0.12 -8.52
C ILE A 57 -2.19 1.27 -9.08
N ARG A 58 -3.37 1.44 -9.69
CA ARG A 58 -3.88 2.74 -10.14
C ARG A 58 -4.87 3.28 -9.11
N PRO A 59 -4.45 4.15 -8.19
CA PRO A 59 -5.40 4.78 -7.28
C PRO A 59 -6.49 5.55 -8.04
N SER A 60 -7.74 5.36 -7.62
CA SER A 60 -8.90 6.11 -8.14
C SER A 60 -8.84 7.60 -7.79
N SER A 61 -7.99 8.00 -6.84
CA SER A 61 -7.78 9.38 -6.42
C SER A 61 -6.29 9.75 -6.44
N PRO A 62 -5.89 10.84 -7.12
CA PRO A 62 -4.50 11.29 -7.16
C PRO A 62 -3.94 11.61 -5.76
N TYR A 63 -4.81 11.85 -4.78
CA TYR A 63 -4.46 12.16 -3.39
C TYR A 63 -4.12 10.94 -2.53
N THR A 64 -4.30 9.73 -3.06
CA THR A 64 -3.93 8.46 -2.37
C THR A 64 -2.61 7.89 -2.86
N ASN A 65 -2.04 8.51 -3.91
CA ASN A 65 -0.73 8.21 -4.49
C ASN A 65 0.38 8.90 -3.68
N SER A 66 0.57 8.48 -2.44
CA SER A 66 1.56 9.06 -1.52
C SER A 66 2.56 8.00 -1.07
N LEU A 67 3.82 8.41 -0.93
CA LEU A 67 4.88 7.54 -0.43
C LEU A 67 4.55 7.07 0.98
N GLY A 68 4.83 5.81 1.27
CA GLY A 68 4.55 5.20 2.57
C GLY A 68 3.09 4.78 2.77
N SER A 69 2.19 5.00 1.81
CA SER A 69 0.81 4.50 1.91
C SER A 69 0.80 2.97 1.98
N ALA A 70 0.12 2.43 3.00
CA ALA A 70 -0.04 0.99 3.21
C ALA A 70 -0.99 0.39 2.17
N TRP A 71 -0.71 -0.80 1.66
CA TRP A 71 -1.58 -1.51 0.72
C TRP A 71 -2.29 -2.63 1.48
N ILE A 72 -3.61 -2.58 1.55
CA ILE A 72 -4.41 -3.48 2.38
C ILE A 72 -5.16 -4.49 1.53
N LEU A 73 -4.79 -5.76 1.68
CA LEU A 73 -5.44 -6.91 1.07
C LEU A 73 -6.61 -7.39 1.92
N GLN A 74 -7.66 -7.91 1.27
CA GLN A 74 -8.86 -8.46 1.91
C GLN A 74 -9.47 -7.50 2.95
N TYR A 75 -9.49 -6.21 2.62
CA TYR A 75 -10.06 -5.20 3.49
C TYR A 75 -11.56 -5.43 3.67
N ASP A 76 -11.97 -5.61 4.91
CA ASP A 76 -13.37 -5.67 5.32
C ASP A 76 -13.78 -4.31 5.91
N ALA A 77 -14.72 -3.65 5.24
CA ALA A 77 -15.20 -2.34 5.65
C ALA A 77 -16.03 -2.38 6.95
N SER A 78 -16.61 -3.52 7.32
CA SER A 78 -17.42 -3.67 8.53
C SER A 78 -16.56 -3.73 9.80
N THR A 79 -15.39 -4.37 9.70
CA THR A 79 -14.42 -4.49 10.79
C THR A 79 -13.29 -3.45 10.70
N GLY A 80 -13.14 -2.80 9.54
CA GLY A 80 -12.08 -1.83 9.27
C GLY A 80 -10.69 -2.47 9.15
N ALA A 81 -10.64 -3.78 8.92
CA ALA A 81 -9.45 -4.63 9.05
C ALA A 81 -9.02 -5.25 7.72
N GLY A 82 -7.73 -5.56 7.59
CA GLY A 82 -7.18 -6.36 6.50
C GLY A 82 -5.71 -6.70 6.74
N TYR A 83 -5.02 -7.12 5.68
CA TYR A 83 -3.61 -7.52 5.73
C TYR A 83 -2.73 -6.55 4.95
N LEU A 84 -1.61 -6.12 5.53
CA LEU A 84 -0.62 -5.33 4.82
C LEU A 84 0.03 -6.19 3.73
N ASN A 85 -0.07 -5.74 2.48
CA ASN A 85 0.37 -6.47 1.28
C ASN A 85 1.32 -5.63 0.40
N GLY A 86 1.80 -4.51 0.91
CA GLY A 86 2.65 -3.60 0.17
C GLY A 86 2.71 -2.23 0.82
N ILE A 87 3.63 -1.42 0.30
CA ILE A 87 3.76 -0.01 0.67
C ILE A 87 4.15 0.78 -0.58
N THR A 88 3.61 1.98 -0.74
CA THR A 88 3.99 2.83 -1.86
C THR A 88 5.43 3.31 -1.71
N ILE A 89 6.34 2.80 -2.56
CA ILE A 89 7.75 3.20 -2.62
C ILE A 89 8.03 4.22 -3.73
N ALA A 90 7.14 4.32 -4.70
CA ALA A 90 7.23 5.29 -5.79
C ALA A 90 5.87 5.57 -6.39
N THR A 91 5.75 6.73 -7.01
CA THR A 91 4.52 7.25 -7.59
C THR A 91 4.81 7.81 -8.98
N SER A 92 3.86 7.69 -9.90
CA SER A 92 3.84 8.43 -11.16
C SER A 92 2.69 9.44 -11.17
N ASP A 93 2.90 10.60 -11.78
CA ASP A 93 1.95 11.72 -11.90
C ASP A 93 1.43 11.93 -13.34
N GLY A 94 1.60 10.91 -14.19
CA GLY A 94 1.29 11.01 -15.61
C GLY A 94 -0.21 11.14 -15.91
N LEU A 95 -0.62 12.32 -16.42
CA LEU A 95 -1.99 12.57 -16.92
C LEU A 95 -2.43 11.62 -18.05
N LYS A 96 -1.48 10.97 -18.75
CA LYS A 96 -1.75 10.16 -19.94
C LYS A 96 -2.11 8.71 -19.63
N ASP A 97 -1.50 8.13 -18.59
CA ASP A 97 -1.66 6.72 -18.21
C ASP A 97 -2.31 6.53 -16.82
N GLY A 98 -2.67 7.64 -16.17
CA GLY A 98 -3.15 7.69 -14.79
C GLY A 98 -2.00 7.62 -13.79
N ALA A 99 -2.26 8.12 -12.58
CA ALA A 99 -1.33 7.98 -11.47
C ALA A 99 -1.15 6.49 -11.12
N VAL A 100 0.10 6.04 -10.96
CA VAL A 100 0.44 4.68 -10.52
C VAL A 100 1.22 4.76 -9.23
N SER A 101 0.83 3.98 -8.23
CA SER A 101 1.66 3.70 -7.06
C SER A 101 2.38 2.37 -7.26
N LEU A 102 3.65 2.30 -6.88
CA LEU A 102 4.46 1.08 -6.94
C LEU A 102 4.80 0.59 -5.54
N SER A 103 4.81 -0.73 -5.36
CA SER A 103 5.33 -1.42 -4.18
C SER A 103 6.38 -2.44 -4.61
N ALA A 104 7.38 -2.65 -3.76
CA ALA A 104 8.19 -3.86 -3.82
C ALA A 104 7.32 -5.08 -3.47
N PRO A 105 7.64 -6.29 -3.99
CA PRO A 105 6.98 -7.51 -3.57
C PRO A 105 7.24 -7.78 -2.08
N PHE A 106 6.22 -8.23 -1.36
CA PHE A 106 6.39 -8.73 0.00
C PHE A 106 6.68 -10.23 -0.10
N ASP A 107 7.95 -10.59 0.00
CA ASP A 107 8.48 -11.94 -0.16
C ASP A 107 8.92 -12.55 1.19
N THR A 108 9.69 -13.64 1.14
CA THR A 108 10.15 -14.36 2.33
C THR A 108 11.15 -13.52 3.13
N GLU A 109 11.99 -12.76 2.44
CA GLU A 109 12.98 -11.84 2.99
C GLU A 109 12.28 -10.70 3.73
N THR A 110 11.28 -10.10 3.11
CA THR A 110 10.45 -9.05 3.71
C THR A 110 9.71 -9.58 4.94
N ARG A 111 9.18 -10.81 4.89
CA ARG A 111 8.58 -11.48 6.05
C ARG A 111 9.59 -11.65 7.19
N ALA A 112 10.80 -12.07 6.89
CA ALA A 112 11.84 -12.25 7.91
C ALA A 112 12.16 -10.93 8.60
N VAL A 113 12.32 -9.84 7.83
CA VAL A 113 12.51 -8.49 8.36
C VAL A 113 11.32 -8.06 9.23
N TYR A 114 10.08 -8.26 8.75
CA TYR A 114 8.86 -7.93 9.49
C TYR A 114 8.79 -8.65 10.83
N GLN A 115 9.12 -9.94 10.87
CA GLN A 115 9.14 -10.74 12.10
C GLN A 115 10.20 -10.25 13.07
N GLN A 116 11.42 -9.94 12.60
CA GLN A 116 12.49 -9.42 13.46
C GLN A 116 12.17 -8.03 13.99
N ALA A 117 11.60 -7.16 13.16
CA ALA A 117 11.19 -5.81 13.56
C ALA A 117 10.14 -5.85 14.67
N GLY A 118 9.20 -6.81 14.62
CA GLY A 118 8.20 -7.01 15.67
C GLY A 118 8.74 -7.47 17.02
N LEU A 119 9.99 -7.95 17.09
CA LEU A 119 10.66 -8.33 18.34
C LEU A 119 11.42 -7.17 18.98
N ILE A 120 11.63 -6.09 18.24
CA ILE A 120 12.36 -4.92 18.70
C ILE A 120 11.35 -3.94 19.30
N ASP A 121 11.47 -3.67 20.60
CA ASP A 121 10.70 -2.61 21.24
C ASP A 121 11.16 -1.26 20.68
N THR A 122 10.33 -0.63 19.85
CA THR A 122 10.58 0.69 19.29
C THR A 122 10.22 1.82 20.26
N GLY A 123 9.89 1.49 21.51
CA GLY A 123 9.36 2.41 22.51
C GLY A 123 7.83 2.40 22.54
N SER A 124 7.28 2.65 23.72
CA SER A 124 5.83 2.66 23.96
C SER A 124 5.15 3.87 23.32
N ILE A 125 4.05 3.63 22.62
CA ILE A 125 3.07 4.67 22.28
C ILE A 125 2.09 4.74 23.45
N LEU A 126 2.22 5.78 24.28
CA LEU A 126 1.22 6.19 25.27
C LEU A 126 0.11 6.99 24.58
#